data_AF-A0A351Y8Z8-F1
#
_entry.id   AF-A0A351Y8Z8-F1
#
_cell.length_a   1.000
_cell.length_b   1.000
_cell.length_c   1.000
_cell.angle_alpha   90.00
_cell.angle_beta   90.00
_cell.angle_gamma   90.00
#
_symmetry.space_group_name_H-M   'P 1'
#
loop_
_entity.id
_entity.type
_entity.pdbx_description
1 polymer ?
#
loop_
_entity_poly.entity_id
_entity_poly.type
_entity_poly.pdbx_seq_one_letter_code
_entity_poly.pdbx_strand_id
1 'polypeptide(L)'
;MFMKKNDFMGYLVYAIMIGIAIGVGLGVIRPLFSTNALLQGNVGIVFVLLAVIGGIIFTALMLELGHLLGAKVGKYKVTSWNCLFFQFKKDEKGKTKFAFANFDGITGETKYVPLDPKKSNPRHIIFMPLVFFLLEVVVCSVLMVLGNIFGGAWIWSFIVGVVILTVGGMIFLYDIFPAALDGKNDGFLIPILNNETNVYAYNEMLIAEDMMRRGKKVTSTPVYQKVTDFTYRLNDVTIYNRLADGDYNGALEINELTINSKDTVSRRIYNNAIAQRTAIDLYRKPLEEAKEEYIALPLEEKKYIESLASAPAVRAYILVSGLINDSINETKGAMDQADAAIKASGEDKRKVEERLMKFAVKKVLEKHPDWDFSEYNINKDSLTNRQETKEEPKNETEESEKEEK
;
A
#
# COMPACT_ATOMS: atom_id res chain seq x y z
N MET A 1 -5.80 2.24 -0.12
CA MET A 1 -4.56 1.91 0.65
C MET A 1 -4.95 1.11 1.90
N PHE A 2 -4.42 -0.10 2.09
CA PHE A 2 -4.71 -0.96 3.26
C PHE A 2 -3.98 -0.40 4.50
N MET A 3 -4.50 -0.67 5.72
CA MET A 3 -4.01 -0.21 7.04
C MET A 3 -2.59 0.40 7.03
N LYS A 4 -2.44 1.60 7.61
CA LYS A 4 -1.12 2.23 7.79
C LYS A 4 -0.12 1.18 8.27
N LYS A 5 1.00 1.08 7.55
CA LYS A 5 2.15 0.24 7.88
C LYS A 5 2.43 0.33 9.37
N ASN A 6 2.62 -0.81 10.02
CA ASN A 6 3.04 -0.83 11.41
C ASN A 6 4.56 -0.60 11.45
N ASP A 7 4.95 0.67 11.41
CA ASP A 7 6.36 1.07 11.32
C ASP A 7 7.20 0.47 12.45
N PHE A 8 6.66 0.41 13.68
CA PHE A 8 7.33 -0.21 14.82
C PHE A 8 7.62 -1.70 14.58
N MET A 9 6.61 -2.47 14.12
CA MET A 9 6.81 -3.88 13.79
C MET A 9 7.74 -4.05 12.59
N GLY A 10 7.72 -3.12 11.63
CA GLY A 10 8.70 -3.06 10.55
C GLY A 10 10.13 -2.99 11.07
N TYR A 11 10.42 -2.03 11.96
CA TYR A 11 11.75 -1.90 12.57
C TYR A 11 12.17 -3.15 13.36
N LEU A 12 11.24 -3.77 14.09
CA LEU A 12 11.52 -5.01 14.81
C LEU A 12 11.95 -6.13 13.86
N VAL A 13 11.22 -6.33 12.76
CA VAL A 13 11.55 -7.38 11.79
C VAL A 13 12.90 -7.12 11.10
N TYR A 14 13.19 -5.88 10.74
CA TYR A 14 14.51 -5.52 10.21
C TYR A 14 15.64 -5.79 11.21
N ALA A 15 15.43 -5.50 12.51
CA ALA A 15 16.41 -5.82 13.54
C ALA A 15 16.68 -7.33 13.65
N ILE A 16 15.62 -8.16 13.54
CA ILE A 16 15.75 -9.63 13.52
C ILE A 16 16.53 -10.08 12.28
N MET A 17 16.21 -9.56 11.09
CA MET A 17 16.93 -9.89 9.85
C MET A 17 18.42 -9.53 9.95
N ILE A 18 18.76 -8.36 10.47
CA ILE A 18 20.15 -7.95 10.72
C ILE A 18 20.84 -8.92 11.69
N GLY A 19 20.16 -9.31 12.77
CA GLY A 19 20.66 -10.30 13.72
C GLY A 19 20.97 -11.66 13.06
N ILE A 20 20.08 -12.14 12.18
CA ILE A 20 20.29 -13.37 11.40
C ILE A 20 21.51 -13.21 10.47
N ALA A 21 21.60 -12.11 9.73
CA ALA A 21 22.71 -11.86 8.82
C ALA A 21 24.06 -11.81 9.55
N ILE A 22 24.12 -11.15 10.71
CA ILE A 22 25.32 -11.12 11.57
C ILE A 22 25.63 -12.52 12.10
N GLY A 23 24.62 -13.26 12.56
CA GLY A 23 24.77 -14.62 13.08
C GLY A 23 25.36 -15.58 12.04
N VAL A 24 24.83 -15.57 10.81
CA VAL A 24 25.35 -16.38 9.71
C VAL A 24 26.73 -15.90 9.26
N GLY A 25 26.91 -14.58 9.14
CA GLY A 25 28.18 -13.98 8.73
C GLY A 25 29.33 -14.33 9.67
N LEU A 26 29.12 -14.17 10.99
CA LEU A 26 30.15 -14.43 12.00
C LEU A 26 30.25 -15.90 12.40
N GLY A 27 29.13 -16.63 12.45
CA GLY A 27 29.07 -18.00 12.94
C GLY A 27 29.31 -19.07 11.87
N VAL A 28 29.02 -18.79 10.59
CA VAL A 28 29.13 -19.76 9.50
C VAL A 28 30.14 -19.30 8.45
N ILE A 29 29.98 -18.11 7.89
CA ILE A 29 30.81 -17.65 6.77
C ILE A 29 32.24 -17.33 7.21
N ARG A 30 32.43 -16.56 8.29
CA ARG A 30 33.77 -16.19 8.77
C ARG A 30 34.65 -17.40 9.12
N PRO A 31 34.18 -18.44 9.84
CA PRO A 31 34.98 -19.62 10.09
C PRO A 31 35.42 -20.36 8.82
N LEU A 32 34.58 -20.39 7.78
CA LEU A 32 34.94 -21.01 6.49
C LEU A 32 36.08 -20.25 5.83
N PHE A 33 36.06 -18.92 5.89
CA PHE A 33 37.13 -18.06 5.35
C PHE A 33 38.46 -18.27 6.10
N SER A 34 38.42 -18.48 7.41
CA SER A 34 39.64 -18.74 8.19
C SER A 34 40.26 -20.11 7.92
N THR A 35 39.47 -21.09 7.48
CA THR A 35 39.90 -22.49 7.34
C THR A 35 40.19 -22.90 5.89
N ASN A 36 39.75 -22.12 4.90
CA ASN A 36 39.92 -22.44 3.48
C ASN A 36 40.72 -21.36 2.75
N ALA A 37 41.92 -21.70 2.29
CA ALA A 37 42.82 -20.77 1.59
C ALA A 37 42.18 -20.15 0.32
N LEU A 38 41.32 -20.90 -0.38
CA LEU A 38 40.59 -20.42 -1.58
C LEU A 38 39.62 -19.26 -1.29
N LEU A 39 39.22 -19.08 -0.03
CA LEU A 39 38.26 -18.06 0.40
C LEU A 39 38.96 -16.83 1.00
N GLN A 40 40.29 -16.87 1.18
CA GLN A 40 41.02 -15.79 1.84
C GLN A 40 41.16 -14.56 0.93
N GLY A 41 41.20 -13.39 1.55
CA GLY A 41 41.37 -12.11 0.85
C GLY A 41 40.11 -11.62 0.12
N ASN A 42 40.31 -10.70 -0.82
CA ASN A 42 39.22 -9.95 -1.45
C ASN A 42 38.31 -10.82 -2.34
N VAL A 43 38.82 -11.94 -2.87
CA VAL A 43 38.06 -12.83 -3.77
C VAL A 43 36.86 -13.44 -3.04
N GLY A 44 37.05 -13.94 -1.81
CA GLY A 44 35.96 -14.49 -1.01
C GLY A 44 34.89 -13.43 -0.69
N ILE A 45 35.30 -12.21 -0.34
CA ILE A 45 34.37 -11.12 -0.01
C ILE A 45 33.53 -10.76 -1.23
N VAL A 46 34.16 -10.55 -2.40
CA VAL A 46 33.47 -10.24 -3.65
C VAL A 46 32.51 -11.37 -4.03
N PHE A 47 32.93 -12.62 -3.87
CA PHE A 47 32.07 -13.78 -4.16
C PHE A 47 30.83 -13.81 -3.25
N VAL A 48 30.98 -13.58 -1.94
CA VAL A 48 29.83 -13.53 -1.02
C VAL A 48 28.88 -12.42 -1.40
N LEU A 49 29.39 -11.23 -1.76
CA LEU A 49 28.53 -10.12 -2.23
C LEU A 49 27.76 -10.50 -3.51
N LEU A 50 28.43 -11.15 -4.47
CA LEU A 50 27.75 -11.65 -5.68
C LEU A 50 26.72 -12.74 -5.35
N ALA A 51 27.01 -13.62 -4.40
CA ALA A 51 26.07 -14.65 -3.93
C ALA A 51 24.86 -14.03 -3.23
N VAL A 52 25.04 -12.94 -2.47
CA VAL A 52 23.93 -12.19 -1.86
C VAL A 52 23.05 -11.58 -2.95
N ILE A 53 23.62 -10.88 -3.93
CA ILE A 53 22.86 -10.27 -5.03
C ILE A 53 22.13 -11.36 -5.83
N GLY A 54 22.82 -12.43 -6.20
CA GLY A 54 22.24 -13.57 -6.92
C GLY A 54 21.14 -14.26 -6.11
N GLY A 55 21.32 -14.38 -4.79
CA GLY A 55 20.31 -14.91 -3.88
C GLY A 55 19.06 -14.05 -3.82
N ILE A 56 19.21 -12.72 -3.67
CA ILE A 56 18.06 -11.80 -3.69
C ILE A 56 17.28 -11.96 -5.00
N ILE A 57 17.97 -12.00 -6.15
CA ILE A 57 17.33 -12.16 -7.46
C ILE A 57 16.62 -13.51 -7.56
N PHE A 58 17.29 -14.59 -7.16
CA PHE A 58 16.74 -15.93 -7.23
C PHE A 58 15.51 -16.11 -6.34
N THR A 59 15.61 -15.72 -5.06
CA THR A 59 14.48 -15.80 -4.12
C THR A 59 13.33 -14.91 -4.58
N ALA A 60 13.59 -13.67 -5.05
CA ALA A 60 12.55 -12.78 -5.57
C ALA A 60 11.77 -13.42 -6.72
N LEU A 61 12.47 -14.08 -7.65
CA LEU A 61 11.84 -14.82 -8.74
C LEU A 61 11.02 -16.00 -8.24
N MET A 62 11.55 -16.81 -7.31
CA MET A 62 10.83 -17.96 -6.75
C MET A 62 9.57 -17.55 -6.00
N LEU A 63 9.65 -16.48 -5.21
CA LEU A 63 8.52 -15.94 -4.45
C LEU A 63 7.39 -15.49 -5.40
N GLU A 64 7.71 -14.66 -6.38
CA GLU A 64 6.71 -14.16 -7.33
C GLU A 64 6.16 -15.27 -8.24
N LEU A 65 6.99 -16.23 -8.65
CA LEU A 65 6.52 -17.43 -9.37
C LEU A 65 5.52 -18.23 -8.50
N GLY A 66 5.79 -18.33 -7.20
CA GLY A 66 4.86 -18.86 -6.21
C GLY A 66 3.53 -18.11 -6.21
N HIS A 67 3.53 -16.78 -6.16
CA HIS A 67 2.31 -15.96 -6.21
C HIS A 67 1.54 -16.16 -7.52
N LEU A 68 2.20 -16.24 -8.67
CA LEU A 68 1.52 -16.45 -9.96
C LEU A 68 0.85 -17.82 -10.05
N LEU A 69 1.56 -18.87 -9.62
CA LEU A 69 0.99 -20.22 -9.58
C LEU A 69 -0.11 -20.31 -8.54
N GLY A 70 0.07 -19.68 -7.38
CA GLY A 70 -0.96 -19.52 -6.35
C GLY A 70 -2.21 -18.81 -6.88
N ALA A 71 -2.04 -17.75 -7.66
CA ALA A 71 -3.15 -17.05 -8.30
C ALA A 71 -3.86 -17.96 -9.32
N LYS A 72 -3.11 -18.71 -10.13
CA LYS A 72 -3.69 -19.66 -11.10
C LYS A 72 -4.49 -20.77 -10.40
N VAL A 73 -3.90 -21.42 -9.39
CA VAL A 73 -4.56 -22.50 -8.61
C VAL A 73 -5.75 -21.96 -7.83
N GLY A 74 -5.62 -20.76 -7.25
CA GLY A 74 -6.65 -20.06 -6.52
C GLY A 74 -7.77 -19.48 -7.37
N LYS A 75 -7.77 -19.69 -8.70
CA LYS A 75 -8.75 -19.16 -9.66
C LYS A 75 -8.79 -17.62 -9.74
N TYR A 76 -7.63 -16.99 -9.68
CA TYR A 76 -7.47 -15.56 -9.90
C TYR A 76 -6.89 -15.27 -11.29
N LYS A 77 -7.26 -14.11 -11.82
CA LYS A 77 -6.65 -13.48 -12.98
C LYS A 77 -5.58 -12.51 -12.52
N VAL A 78 -4.33 -12.74 -12.93
CA VAL A 78 -3.24 -11.79 -12.72
C VAL A 78 -3.42 -10.59 -13.65
N THR A 79 -3.43 -9.39 -13.06
CA THR A 79 -3.58 -8.11 -13.76
C THR A 79 -2.23 -7.45 -14.02
N SER A 80 -1.33 -7.53 -13.06
CA SER A 80 0.08 -7.17 -13.21
C SER A 80 0.94 -7.99 -12.25
N TRP A 81 2.19 -8.20 -12.63
CA TRP A 81 3.22 -8.76 -11.77
C TRP A 81 4.46 -7.87 -11.89
N ASN A 82 5.05 -7.52 -10.75
CA ASN A 82 6.33 -6.83 -10.64
C ASN A 82 7.32 -7.70 -9.85
N CYS A 83 8.53 -7.89 -10.38
CA CYS A 83 9.65 -8.48 -9.65
C CYS A 83 10.85 -7.55 -9.81
N LEU A 84 11.44 -7.07 -8.72
CA LEU A 84 12.63 -6.20 -8.74
C LEU A 84 12.51 -5.02 -9.73
N PHE A 85 11.37 -4.31 -9.69
CA PHE A 85 11.00 -3.18 -10.57
C PHE A 85 10.60 -3.56 -12.00
N PHE A 86 10.81 -4.81 -12.44
CA PHE A 86 10.38 -5.29 -13.74
C PHE A 86 8.88 -5.63 -13.71
N GLN A 87 8.04 -4.70 -14.16
CA GLN A 87 6.59 -4.86 -14.18
C GLN A 87 6.09 -5.34 -15.55
N PHE A 88 5.26 -6.38 -15.52
CA PHE A 88 4.45 -6.86 -16.63
C PHE A 88 2.97 -6.65 -16.30
N LYS A 89 2.27 -5.81 -17.07
CA LYS A 89 0.83 -5.53 -16.88
C LYS A 89 0.02 -5.84 -18.11
N LYS A 90 -1.21 -6.31 -17.95
CA LYS A 90 -2.14 -6.49 -19.07
C LYS A 90 -2.86 -5.19 -19.36
N ASP A 91 -2.81 -4.73 -20.61
CA ASP A 91 -3.60 -3.59 -21.06
C ASP A 91 -5.09 -3.93 -21.21
N GLU A 92 -5.93 -2.93 -21.51
CA GLU A 92 -7.37 -3.09 -21.71
C GLU A 92 -7.73 -4.04 -22.86
N LYS A 93 -6.81 -4.23 -23.81
CA LYS A 93 -6.93 -5.15 -24.96
C LYS A 93 -6.33 -6.53 -24.67
N GLY A 94 -5.85 -6.76 -23.44
CA GLY A 94 -5.26 -8.03 -22.99
C GLY A 94 -3.80 -8.25 -23.37
N LYS A 95 -3.12 -7.28 -23.98
CA LYS A 95 -1.69 -7.39 -24.34
C LYS A 95 -0.80 -7.10 -23.13
N THR A 96 0.27 -7.88 -22.98
CA THR A 96 1.27 -7.66 -21.93
C THR A 96 2.15 -6.47 -22.29
N LYS A 97 2.24 -5.48 -21.40
CA LYS A 97 3.16 -4.35 -21.48
C LYS A 97 4.21 -4.45 -20.39
N PHE A 98 5.45 -4.24 -20.77
CA PHE A 98 6.58 -4.11 -19.87
C PHE A 98 6.76 -2.65 -19.45
N ALA A 99 7.06 -2.41 -18.18
CA ALA A 99 7.43 -1.11 -17.64
C ALA A 99 8.32 -1.28 -16.40
N PHE A 100 9.12 -0.26 -16.10
CA PHE A 100 9.69 -0.12 -14.76
C PHE A 100 8.66 0.56 -13.86
N ALA A 101 8.34 -0.06 -12.74
CA ALA A 101 7.37 0.50 -11.79
C ALA A 101 7.79 0.19 -10.36
N ASN A 102 7.41 1.10 -9.46
CA ASN A 102 7.48 0.83 -8.03
C ASN A 102 6.45 -0.24 -7.65
N PHE A 103 6.71 -0.91 -6.54
CA PHE A 103 5.86 -1.95 -5.97
C PHE A 103 5.77 -1.76 -4.45
N ASP A 104 4.74 -2.35 -3.87
CA ASP A 104 4.50 -2.39 -2.42
C ASP A 104 4.88 -3.78 -1.92
N GLY A 105 6.09 -3.91 -1.35
CA GLY A 105 6.70 -5.19 -0.96
C GLY A 105 8.23 -5.10 -0.89
N ILE A 106 8.88 -6.19 -0.45
CA ILE A 106 10.36 -6.25 -0.33
C ILE A 106 11.06 -6.64 -1.64
N THR A 107 10.45 -7.52 -2.45
CA THR A 107 11.04 -8.06 -3.69
C THR A 107 10.19 -7.86 -4.94
N GLY A 108 8.89 -7.61 -4.78
CA GLY A 108 7.95 -7.47 -5.87
C GLY A 108 6.51 -7.27 -5.40
N GLU A 109 5.58 -7.30 -6.35
CA GLU A 109 4.14 -7.27 -6.08
C GLU A 109 3.39 -7.93 -7.24
N THR A 110 2.59 -8.96 -6.92
CA THR A 110 1.65 -9.58 -7.85
C THR A 110 0.21 -9.09 -7.57
N LYS A 111 -0.39 -8.37 -8.53
CA LYS A 111 -1.78 -7.89 -8.46
C LYS A 111 -2.73 -8.85 -9.16
N TYR A 112 -3.75 -9.31 -8.45
CA TYR A 112 -4.70 -10.30 -8.92
C TYR A 112 -6.14 -9.91 -8.62
N VAL A 113 -7.07 -10.47 -9.40
CA VAL A 113 -8.51 -10.27 -9.27
C VAL A 113 -9.18 -11.64 -9.38
N PRO A 114 -10.15 -11.98 -8.52
CA PRO A 114 -10.81 -13.28 -8.57
C PRO A 114 -11.59 -13.47 -9.88
N LEU A 115 -11.58 -14.68 -10.43
CA LEU A 115 -12.43 -15.02 -11.57
C LEU A 115 -13.89 -15.24 -11.13
N ASP A 116 -14.07 -15.79 -9.93
CA ASP A 116 -15.36 -16.01 -9.29
C ASP A 116 -15.21 -15.76 -7.77
N PRO A 117 -15.90 -14.77 -7.19
CA PRO A 117 -15.77 -14.41 -5.78
C PRO A 117 -16.03 -15.54 -4.78
N LYS A 118 -16.90 -16.49 -5.12
CA LYS A 118 -17.27 -17.61 -4.23
C LYS A 118 -16.34 -18.79 -4.38
N LYS A 119 -15.69 -18.94 -5.55
CA LYS A 119 -14.82 -20.10 -5.85
C LYS A 119 -13.33 -19.78 -5.77
N SER A 120 -12.96 -18.50 -5.76
CA SER A 120 -11.55 -18.09 -5.70
C SER A 120 -11.05 -18.16 -4.26
N ASN A 121 -9.88 -18.77 -4.06
CA ASN A 121 -9.33 -19.01 -2.73
C ASN A 121 -7.95 -18.35 -2.58
N PRO A 122 -7.83 -17.27 -1.78
CA PRO A 122 -6.61 -16.48 -1.66
C PRO A 122 -5.52 -17.22 -0.89
N ARG A 123 -5.85 -18.30 -0.16
CA ARG A 123 -4.86 -19.12 0.56
C ARG A 123 -3.81 -19.71 -0.38
N HIS A 124 -4.18 -20.08 -1.60
CA HIS A 124 -3.19 -20.60 -2.55
C HIS A 124 -2.17 -19.56 -2.98
N ILE A 125 -2.54 -18.27 -2.99
CA ILE A 125 -1.61 -17.18 -3.26
C ILE A 125 -0.60 -17.08 -2.12
N ILE A 126 -1.05 -17.22 -0.87
CA ILE A 126 -0.18 -17.13 0.31
C ILE A 126 0.72 -18.39 0.48
N PHE A 127 0.16 -19.60 0.28
CA PHE A 127 0.91 -20.84 0.56
C PHE A 127 1.82 -21.29 -0.58
N MET A 128 1.54 -20.95 -1.84
CA MET A 128 2.41 -21.39 -2.95
C MET A 128 3.83 -20.79 -2.91
N PRO A 129 4.05 -19.50 -2.56
CA PRO A 129 5.38 -18.97 -2.26
C PRO A 129 6.13 -19.81 -1.23
N LEU A 130 5.46 -20.27 -0.17
CA LEU A 130 6.09 -21.13 0.84
C LEU A 130 6.48 -22.50 0.29
N VAL A 131 5.72 -23.06 -0.65
CA VAL A 131 6.11 -24.28 -1.36
C VAL A 131 7.37 -24.03 -2.21
N PHE A 132 7.45 -22.87 -2.87
CA PHE A 132 8.63 -22.47 -3.64
C PHE A 132 9.85 -22.22 -2.74
N PHE A 133 9.65 -21.65 -1.56
CA PHE A 133 10.69 -21.53 -0.55
C PHE A 133 11.17 -22.90 -0.07
N LEU A 134 10.26 -23.85 0.16
CA LEU A 134 10.64 -25.21 0.54
C LEU A 134 11.48 -25.88 -0.55
N LEU A 135 11.14 -25.66 -1.83
CA LEU A 135 11.95 -26.12 -2.96
C LEU A 135 13.35 -25.46 -2.94
N GLU A 136 13.42 -24.15 -2.69
CA GLU A 136 14.67 -23.41 -2.54
C GLU A 136 15.53 -23.95 -1.38
N VAL A 137 14.91 -24.28 -0.23
CA VAL A 137 15.58 -24.92 0.92
C VAL A 137 16.19 -26.25 0.51
N VAL A 138 15.45 -27.10 -0.23
CA VAL A 138 15.95 -28.39 -0.71
C VAL A 138 17.14 -28.19 -1.65
N VAL A 139 17.03 -27.29 -2.63
CA VAL A 139 18.12 -26.99 -3.58
C VAL A 139 19.37 -26.47 -2.86
N CYS A 140 19.21 -25.52 -1.94
CA CYS A 140 20.32 -24.97 -1.16
C CYS A 140 20.97 -26.04 -0.27
N SER A 141 20.17 -26.91 0.35
CA SER A 141 20.67 -28.03 1.15
C SER A 141 21.50 -28.99 0.30
N VAL A 142 21.06 -29.29 -0.93
CA VAL A 142 21.83 -30.11 -1.88
C VAL A 142 23.15 -29.41 -2.24
N LEU A 143 23.15 -28.12 -2.56
CA LEU A 143 24.38 -27.36 -2.85
C LEU A 143 25.38 -27.40 -1.68
N MET A 144 24.89 -27.29 -0.45
CA MET A 144 25.70 -27.41 0.76
C MET A 144 26.27 -28.82 0.93
N VAL A 145 25.46 -29.87 0.74
CA VAL A 145 25.94 -31.26 0.81
C VAL A 145 27.02 -31.53 -0.24
N LEU A 146 26.81 -31.11 -1.48
CA LEU A 146 27.80 -31.25 -2.56
C LEU A 146 29.10 -30.52 -2.22
N GLY A 147 29.01 -29.30 -1.69
CA GLY A 147 30.19 -28.54 -1.27
C GLY A 147 31.02 -29.23 -0.18
N ASN A 148 30.35 -29.89 0.77
CA ASN A 148 31.00 -30.65 1.83
C ASN A 148 31.60 -31.98 1.35
N ILE A 149 30.91 -32.70 0.46
CA ILE A 149 31.38 -34.01 -0.03
C ILE A 149 32.59 -33.87 -0.94
N PHE A 150 32.54 -32.94 -1.90
CA PHE A 150 33.56 -32.84 -2.94
C PHE A 150 34.74 -31.93 -2.57
N GLY A 151 34.54 -30.98 -1.63
CA GLY A 151 35.59 -30.07 -1.18
C GLY A 151 36.25 -29.25 -2.30
N GLY A 152 37.42 -28.68 -2.02
CA GLY A 152 38.16 -27.87 -3.00
C GLY A 152 37.32 -26.71 -3.54
N ALA A 153 37.21 -26.59 -4.86
CA ALA A 153 36.42 -25.55 -5.50
C ALA A 153 34.90 -25.66 -5.23
N TRP A 154 34.39 -26.81 -4.80
CA TRP A 154 32.97 -26.99 -4.47
C TRP A 154 32.56 -26.28 -3.18
N ILE A 155 33.52 -25.78 -2.39
CA ILE A 155 33.23 -24.93 -1.21
C ILE A 155 32.41 -23.68 -1.60
N TRP A 156 32.56 -23.18 -2.83
CA TRP A 156 31.77 -22.07 -3.34
C TRP A 156 30.28 -22.41 -3.42
N SER A 157 29.93 -23.65 -3.80
CA SER A 157 28.55 -24.14 -3.81
C SER A 157 27.95 -24.18 -2.40
N PHE A 158 28.77 -24.53 -1.40
CA PHE A 158 28.34 -24.47 0.01
C PHE A 158 28.00 -23.04 0.42
N ILE A 159 28.89 -22.08 0.13
CA ILE A 159 28.66 -20.67 0.46
C ILE A 159 27.42 -20.14 -0.25
N VAL A 160 27.24 -20.43 -1.54
CA VAL A 160 26.04 -20.05 -2.28
C VAL A 160 24.80 -20.61 -1.62
N GLY A 161 24.77 -21.89 -1.28
CA GLY A 161 23.63 -22.50 -0.60
C GLY A 161 23.30 -21.83 0.74
N VAL A 162 24.31 -21.56 1.58
CA VAL A 162 24.13 -20.86 2.86
C VAL A 162 23.60 -19.44 2.65
N VAL A 163 24.19 -18.68 1.72
CA VAL A 163 23.85 -17.28 1.49
C VAL A 163 22.44 -17.17 0.92
N ILE A 164 22.10 -17.94 -0.12
CA ILE A 164 20.76 -17.95 -0.72
C ILE A 164 19.72 -18.33 0.33
N LEU A 165 19.94 -19.42 1.09
CA LEU A 165 19.01 -19.86 2.12
C LEU A 165 18.81 -18.79 3.22
N THR A 166 19.87 -18.08 3.60
CA THR A 166 19.80 -17.01 4.60
C THR A 166 19.00 -15.82 4.08
N VAL A 167 19.30 -15.38 2.85
CA VAL A 167 18.57 -14.30 2.17
C VAL A 167 17.10 -14.67 2.00
N GLY A 168 16.82 -15.85 1.48
CA GLY A 168 15.47 -16.37 1.30
C GLY A 168 14.71 -16.46 2.61
N GLY A 169 15.32 -17.02 3.65
CA GLY A 169 14.74 -17.09 4.98
C GLY A 169 14.38 -15.72 5.55
N MET A 170 15.23 -14.71 5.35
CA MET A 170 14.93 -13.33 5.79
C MET A 170 13.79 -12.69 5.00
N ILE A 171 13.74 -12.88 3.68
CA ILE A 171 12.65 -12.38 2.82
C ILE A 171 11.32 -13.04 3.23
N PHE A 172 11.29 -14.35 3.41
CA PHE A 172 10.09 -15.07 3.82
C PHE A 172 9.68 -14.76 5.26
N LEU A 173 10.63 -14.56 6.18
CA LEU A 173 10.34 -14.09 7.55
C LEU A 173 9.59 -12.76 7.53
N TYR A 174 10.00 -11.83 6.66
CA TYR A 174 9.31 -10.56 6.47
C TYR A 174 7.90 -10.75 5.90
N ASP A 175 7.77 -11.58 4.87
CA ASP A 175 6.51 -11.77 4.16
C ASP A 175 5.43 -12.48 5.01
N ILE A 176 5.81 -13.51 5.77
CA ILE A 176 4.88 -14.25 6.65
C ILE A 176 4.69 -13.64 8.03
N PHE A 177 5.33 -12.52 8.33
CA PHE A 177 5.20 -11.89 9.64
C PHE A 177 3.75 -11.44 9.88
N PRO A 178 3.13 -11.75 11.04
CA PRO A 178 1.71 -11.52 11.29
C PRO A 178 1.40 -10.05 11.65
N ALA A 179 2.00 -9.10 10.95
CA ALA A 179 1.72 -7.67 11.05
C ALA A 179 1.75 -7.06 9.65
N ALA A 180 0.97 -5.98 9.44
CA ALA A 180 0.96 -5.24 8.18
C ALA A 180 2.27 -4.46 8.00
N LEU A 181 3.31 -5.15 7.57
CA LEU A 181 4.64 -4.58 7.30
C LEU A 181 4.65 -3.81 5.98
N ASP A 182 3.84 -4.23 5.00
CA ASP A 182 3.55 -3.52 3.76
C ASP A 182 2.04 -3.54 3.52
N GLY A 183 1.56 -3.00 2.38
CA GLY A 183 0.12 -2.84 2.16
C GLY A 183 -0.69 -4.14 2.34
N LYS A 184 -0.18 -5.28 1.88
CA LYS A 184 -0.82 -6.60 2.01
C LYS A 184 0.23 -7.74 2.04
N ASN A 185 1.14 -7.77 3.02
CA ASN A 185 2.03 -8.94 3.16
C ASN A 185 1.24 -10.20 3.55
N ASP A 186 1.75 -11.36 3.14
CA ASP A 186 1.02 -12.62 3.21
C ASP A 186 0.69 -13.02 4.66
N GLY A 187 1.61 -12.80 5.58
CA GLY A 187 1.47 -13.07 7.01
C GLY A 187 0.29 -12.37 7.68
N PHE A 188 -0.01 -11.13 7.27
CA PHE A 188 -1.15 -10.37 7.79
C PHE A 188 -2.48 -10.89 7.24
N LEU A 189 -2.51 -11.39 6.00
CA LEU A 189 -3.71 -11.92 5.37
C LEU A 189 -4.12 -13.29 5.92
N ILE A 190 -3.16 -14.13 6.31
CA ILE A 190 -3.41 -15.48 6.86
C ILE A 190 -4.46 -15.47 8.01
N PRO A 191 -4.29 -14.71 9.10
CA PRO A 191 -5.24 -14.74 10.22
C PRO A 191 -6.62 -14.19 9.84
N ILE A 192 -6.69 -13.28 8.87
CA ILE A 192 -7.92 -12.62 8.44
C ILE A 192 -8.75 -13.53 7.53
N LEU A 193 -8.10 -14.26 6.62
CA LEU A 193 -8.74 -15.08 5.58
C LEU A 193 -9.03 -16.52 6.04
N ASN A 194 -9.30 -16.67 7.34
CA ASN A 194 -9.57 -17.96 7.97
C ASN A 194 -11.02 -18.45 7.84
N ASN A 195 -11.98 -17.57 7.55
CA ASN A 195 -13.38 -17.94 7.34
C ASN A 195 -13.86 -17.63 5.91
N GLU A 196 -14.90 -18.32 5.45
CA GLU A 196 -15.44 -18.15 4.09
C GLU A 196 -16.00 -16.75 3.85
N THR A 197 -16.61 -16.14 4.89
CA THR A 197 -17.16 -14.78 4.82
C THR A 197 -16.09 -13.74 4.51
N ASN A 198 -14.92 -13.81 5.16
CA ASN A 198 -13.81 -12.88 4.94
C ASN A 198 -13.11 -13.18 3.61
N VAL A 199 -13.07 -14.44 3.17
CA VAL A 199 -12.57 -14.78 1.83
C VAL A 199 -13.47 -14.19 0.74
N TYR A 200 -14.78 -14.35 0.86
CA TYR A 200 -15.74 -13.75 -0.06
C TYR A 200 -15.65 -12.22 -0.05
N ALA A 201 -15.62 -11.63 1.14
CA ALA A 201 -15.40 -10.20 1.36
C ALA A 201 -14.12 -9.70 0.65
N TYR A 202 -13.00 -10.38 0.88
CA TYR A 202 -11.73 -10.06 0.28
C TYR A 202 -11.78 -10.11 -1.25
N ASN A 203 -12.45 -11.12 -1.82
CA ASN A 203 -12.58 -11.27 -3.25
C ASN A 203 -13.43 -10.15 -3.89
N GLU A 204 -14.58 -9.83 -3.29
CA GLU A 204 -15.44 -8.72 -3.75
C GLU A 204 -14.70 -7.38 -3.69
N MET A 205 -13.91 -7.18 -2.64
CA MET A 205 -13.08 -5.99 -2.47
C MET A 205 -12.02 -5.87 -3.59
N LEU A 206 -11.35 -6.97 -3.94
CA LEU A 206 -10.39 -6.98 -5.06
C LEU A 206 -11.03 -6.63 -6.40
N ILE A 207 -12.27 -7.08 -6.65
CA ILE A 207 -13.03 -6.71 -7.84
C ILE A 207 -13.33 -5.22 -7.85
N ALA A 208 -13.84 -4.69 -6.73
CA ALA A 208 -14.18 -3.28 -6.62
C ALA A 208 -12.95 -2.38 -6.81
N GLU A 209 -11.80 -2.75 -6.23
CA GLU A 209 -10.53 -2.07 -6.43
C GLU A 209 -10.08 -2.06 -7.90
N ASP A 210 -10.16 -3.20 -8.59
CA ASP A 210 -9.80 -3.27 -10.02
C ASP A 210 -10.75 -2.44 -10.89
N MET A 211 -12.05 -2.42 -10.57
CA MET A 211 -13.03 -1.57 -11.24
C MET A 211 -12.73 -0.07 -11.03
N MET A 212 -12.52 0.36 -9.79
CA MET A 212 -12.17 1.76 -9.47
C MET A 212 -10.87 2.18 -10.14
N ARG A 213 -9.84 1.32 -10.13
CA ARG A 213 -8.56 1.58 -10.80
C ARG A 213 -8.71 1.78 -12.30
N ARG A 214 -9.67 1.08 -12.92
CA ARG A 214 -10.03 1.23 -14.34
C ARG A 214 -11.05 2.35 -14.60
N GLY A 215 -11.44 3.11 -13.59
CA GLY A 215 -12.48 4.14 -13.69
C GLY A 215 -13.86 3.59 -14.03
N LYS A 216 -14.13 2.30 -13.76
CA LYS A 216 -15.42 1.66 -13.96
C LYS A 216 -16.27 1.76 -12.71
N LYS A 217 -17.59 1.85 -12.90
CA LYS A 217 -18.56 1.86 -11.80
C LYS A 217 -18.60 0.48 -11.14
N VAL A 218 -18.50 0.46 -9.80
CA VAL A 218 -18.63 -0.75 -9.01
C VAL A 218 -20.10 -1.14 -8.96
N THR A 219 -20.47 -2.27 -9.58
CA THR A 219 -21.88 -2.63 -9.81
C THR A 219 -22.57 -3.28 -8.61
N SER A 220 -21.84 -3.82 -7.64
CA SER A 220 -22.39 -4.25 -6.35
C SER A 220 -21.24 -4.67 -5.42
N THR A 221 -21.04 -3.97 -4.32
CA THR A 221 -20.22 -4.45 -3.20
C THR A 221 -21.15 -4.93 -2.09
N PRO A 222 -20.89 -6.10 -1.47
CA PRO A 222 -21.70 -6.55 -0.35
C PRO A 222 -21.59 -5.55 0.82
N VAL A 223 -22.73 -5.21 1.39
CA VAL A 223 -22.80 -4.37 2.60
C VAL A 223 -22.90 -5.27 3.81
N TYR A 224 -21.92 -5.17 4.72
CA TYR A 224 -21.87 -5.97 5.94
C TYR A 224 -22.61 -5.26 7.06
N GLN A 225 -23.54 -5.97 7.70
CA GLN A 225 -24.33 -5.48 8.82
C GLN A 225 -23.53 -5.43 10.13
N LYS A 226 -22.74 -6.48 10.39
CA LYS A 226 -21.80 -6.52 11.53
C LYS A 226 -20.41 -6.12 11.05
N VAL A 227 -19.97 -4.93 11.43
CA VAL A 227 -18.74 -4.32 10.89
C VAL A 227 -17.56 -4.58 11.81
N THR A 228 -16.53 -5.23 11.28
CA THR A 228 -15.17 -5.32 11.81
C THR A 228 -14.22 -4.42 11.03
N ASP A 229 -12.98 -4.21 11.52
CA ASP A 229 -11.93 -3.46 10.82
C ASP A 229 -11.68 -3.91 9.38
N PHE A 230 -11.89 -5.19 9.11
CA PHE A 230 -11.73 -5.76 7.78
C PHE A 230 -12.94 -5.46 6.89
N THR A 231 -14.15 -5.81 7.35
CA THR A 231 -15.39 -5.62 6.58
C THR A 231 -15.76 -4.15 6.39
N TYR A 232 -15.31 -3.25 7.29
CA TYR A 232 -15.46 -1.80 7.13
C TYR A 232 -14.92 -1.34 5.78
N ARG A 233 -13.83 -1.93 5.28
CA ARG A 233 -13.21 -1.52 4.01
C ARG A 233 -14.13 -1.72 2.81
N LEU A 234 -14.94 -2.77 2.82
CA LEU A 234 -15.94 -3.01 1.77
C LEU A 234 -17.11 -2.03 1.86
N ASN A 235 -17.58 -1.80 3.08
CA ASN A 235 -18.59 -0.78 3.33
C ASN A 235 -18.07 0.58 2.87
N ASP A 236 -16.81 0.92 3.18
CA ASP A 236 -16.14 2.16 2.82
C ASP A 236 -15.99 2.33 1.30
N VAL A 237 -15.61 1.27 0.56
CA VAL A 237 -15.66 1.31 -0.91
C VAL A 237 -17.08 1.61 -1.42
N THR A 238 -18.10 1.00 -0.82
CA THR A 238 -19.50 1.25 -1.19
C THR A 238 -19.92 2.69 -0.87
N ILE A 239 -19.54 3.20 0.30
CA ILE A 239 -19.77 4.58 0.75
C ILE A 239 -19.18 5.55 -0.28
N TYR A 240 -17.92 5.37 -0.67
CA TYR A 240 -17.27 6.26 -1.64
C TYR A 240 -17.88 6.19 -3.04
N ASN A 241 -18.33 5.02 -3.48
CA ASN A 241 -19.07 4.92 -4.74
C ASN A 241 -20.40 5.68 -4.68
N ARG A 242 -21.15 5.56 -3.58
CA ARG A 242 -22.39 6.32 -3.37
C ARG A 242 -22.12 7.83 -3.30
N LEU A 243 -21.06 8.25 -2.62
CA LEU A 243 -20.63 9.65 -2.58
C LEU A 243 -20.20 10.18 -3.95
N ALA A 244 -19.55 9.36 -4.77
CA ALA A 244 -19.16 9.73 -6.13
C ALA A 244 -20.39 9.95 -7.03
N ASP A 245 -21.46 9.19 -6.79
CA ASP A 245 -22.77 9.31 -7.45
C ASP A 245 -23.66 10.43 -6.85
N GLY A 246 -23.25 11.06 -5.75
CA GLY A 246 -24.04 12.06 -5.03
C GLY A 246 -25.17 11.49 -4.15
N ASP A 247 -25.20 10.17 -3.95
CA ASP A 247 -26.13 9.48 -3.04
C ASP A 247 -25.64 9.57 -1.59
N TYR A 248 -25.86 10.74 -0.97
CA TYR A 248 -25.47 10.99 0.42
C TYR A 248 -26.28 10.16 1.42
N ASN A 249 -27.57 9.91 1.15
CA ASN A 249 -28.44 9.13 2.04
C ASN A 249 -27.97 7.69 2.10
N GLY A 250 -27.77 7.07 0.94
CA GLY A 250 -27.27 5.71 0.89
C GLY A 250 -25.85 5.58 1.43
N ALA A 251 -24.99 6.58 1.24
CA ALA A 251 -23.67 6.59 1.88
C ALA A 251 -23.78 6.59 3.41
N LEU A 252 -24.71 7.39 3.96
CA LEU A 252 -24.92 7.50 5.39
C LEU A 252 -25.49 6.22 6.01
N GLU A 253 -26.48 5.58 5.36
CA GLU A 253 -27.05 4.30 5.82
C GLU A 253 -25.97 3.23 6.05
N ILE A 254 -25.00 3.13 5.13
CA ILE A 254 -23.90 2.17 5.25
C ILE A 254 -22.90 2.61 6.32
N ASN A 255 -22.66 3.92 6.44
CA ASN A 255 -21.76 4.48 7.44
C ASN A 255 -22.27 4.24 8.88
N GLU A 256 -23.59 4.32 9.10
CA GLU A 256 -24.23 4.04 10.39
C GLU A 256 -24.02 2.59 10.85
N LEU A 257 -23.92 1.61 9.94
CA LEU A 257 -23.57 0.24 10.30
C LEU A 257 -22.20 0.16 11.01
N THR A 258 -21.26 1.03 10.62
CA THR A 258 -19.94 1.11 11.24
C THR A 258 -20.02 1.76 12.62
N ILE A 259 -20.80 2.84 12.75
CA ILE A 259 -21.00 3.56 14.02
C ILE A 259 -21.68 2.64 15.04
N ASN A 260 -22.71 1.89 14.61
CA ASN A 260 -23.42 0.90 15.43
C ASN A 260 -22.58 -0.33 15.80
N SER A 261 -21.43 -0.52 15.16
CA SER A 261 -20.49 -1.64 15.43
C SER A 261 -19.28 -1.20 16.25
N LYS A 262 -19.42 -0.17 17.10
CA LYS A 262 -18.33 0.43 17.90
C LYS A 262 -17.46 -0.59 18.65
N ASP A 263 -18.03 -1.68 19.14
CA ASP A 263 -17.32 -2.69 19.93
C ASP A 263 -16.45 -3.64 19.09
N THR A 264 -16.70 -3.71 17.78
CA THR A 264 -16.00 -4.62 16.86
C THR A 264 -15.09 -3.90 15.87
N VAL A 265 -15.08 -2.56 15.89
CA VAL A 265 -14.18 -1.73 15.09
C VAL A 265 -13.17 -0.99 15.95
N SER A 266 -11.99 -0.72 15.41
CA SER A 266 -11.00 0.12 16.06
C SER A 266 -11.50 1.55 16.21
N ARG A 267 -11.08 2.21 17.30
CA ARG A 267 -11.48 3.60 17.61
C ARG A 267 -11.23 4.58 16.46
N ARG A 268 -10.17 4.36 15.69
CA ARG A 268 -9.86 5.17 14.50
C ARG A 268 -10.92 5.02 13.41
N ILE A 269 -11.40 3.80 13.14
CA ILE A 269 -12.44 3.55 12.14
C ILE A 269 -13.76 4.16 12.59
N TYR A 270 -14.12 3.95 13.86
CA TYR A 270 -15.30 4.57 14.45
C TYR A 270 -15.26 6.10 14.33
N ASN A 271 -14.17 6.74 14.76
CA ASN A 271 -14.04 8.19 14.68
C ASN A 271 -14.07 8.73 13.23
N ASN A 272 -13.49 7.99 12.28
CA ASN A 272 -13.60 8.31 10.86
C ASN A 272 -15.04 8.26 10.36
N ALA A 273 -15.81 7.25 10.77
CA ALA A 273 -17.22 7.13 10.43
C ALA A 273 -18.03 8.29 11.03
N ILE A 274 -17.74 8.71 12.26
CA ILE A 274 -18.35 9.90 12.87
C ILE A 274 -18.03 11.16 12.07
N ALA A 275 -16.76 11.40 11.73
CA ALA A 275 -16.37 12.56 10.91
C ALA A 275 -17.05 12.55 9.53
N GLN A 276 -17.14 11.36 8.90
CA GLN A 276 -17.85 11.19 7.64
C GLN A 276 -19.33 11.56 7.76
N ARG A 277 -20.00 11.08 8.82
CA ARG A 277 -21.40 11.44 9.13
C ARG A 277 -21.55 12.94 9.30
N THR A 278 -20.74 13.57 10.14
CA THR A 278 -20.79 15.02 10.40
C THR A 278 -20.67 15.82 9.10
N ALA A 279 -19.74 15.45 8.21
CA ALA A 279 -19.62 16.11 6.91
C ALA A 279 -20.87 15.91 6.05
N ILE A 280 -21.41 14.69 5.98
CA ILE A 280 -22.61 14.37 5.18
C ILE A 280 -23.85 15.11 5.72
N ASP A 281 -24.04 15.18 7.04
CA ASP A 281 -25.15 15.88 7.65
C ASP A 281 -25.05 17.39 7.41
N LEU A 282 -23.85 17.97 7.54
CA LEU A 282 -23.60 19.36 7.16
C LEU A 282 -23.80 19.64 5.67
N TYR A 283 -23.77 18.63 4.79
CA TYR A 283 -24.13 18.80 3.38
C TYR A 283 -25.63 18.80 3.13
N ARG A 284 -26.38 17.98 3.85
CA ARG A 284 -27.75 17.64 3.50
C ARG A 284 -28.81 18.29 4.38
N LYS A 285 -28.57 18.35 5.69
CA LYS A 285 -29.53 18.85 6.66
C LYS A 285 -29.54 20.38 6.70
N PRO A 286 -30.65 21.00 7.16
CA PRO A 286 -30.63 22.40 7.57
C PRO A 286 -29.49 22.66 8.57
N LEU A 287 -28.86 23.83 8.46
CA LEU A 287 -27.65 24.15 9.24
C LEU A 287 -27.87 24.04 10.75
N GLU A 288 -29.03 24.50 11.25
CA GLU A 288 -29.35 24.44 12.67
C GLU A 288 -29.46 22.99 13.18
N GLU A 289 -30.12 22.11 12.42
CA GLU A 289 -30.24 20.69 12.77
C GLU A 289 -28.87 20.00 12.78
N ALA A 290 -28.05 20.21 11.75
CA ALA A 290 -26.71 19.66 11.68
C ALA A 290 -25.79 20.20 12.79
N LYS A 291 -25.98 21.46 13.18
CA LYS A 291 -25.23 22.11 14.26
C LYS A 291 -25.59 21.52 15.62
N GLU A 292 -26.87 21.30 15.90
CA GLU A 292 -27.31 20.65 17.14
C GLU A 292 -26.72 19.24 17.27
N GLU A 293 -26.73 18.46 16.18
CA GLU A 293 -26.12 17.12 16.16
C GLU A 293 -24.61 17.17 16.40
N TYR A 294 -23.90 18.13 15.80
CA TYR A 294 -22.48 18.32 16.06
C TYR A 294 -22.22 18.70 17.53
N ILE A 295 -23.01 19.61 18.10
CA ILE A 295 -22.89 20.03 19.50
C ILE A 295 -23.16 18.87 20.44
N ALA A 296 -24.07 17.96 20.09
CA ALA A 296 -24.38 16.77 20.88
C ALA A 296 -23.25 15.70 20.86
N LEU A 297 -22.27 15.79 19.95
CA LEU A 297 -21.17 14.84 19.90
C LEU A 297 -20.31 14.85 21.18
N PRO A 298 -19.87 13.68 21.66
CA PRO A 298 -18.86 13.57 22.71
C PRO A 298 -17.59 14.36 22.41
N LEU A 299 -16.95 14.91 23.45
CA LEU A 299 -15.73 15.73 23.32
C LEU A 299 -14.60 14.99 22.58
N GLU A 300 -14.46 13.69 22.80
CA GLU A 300 -13.41 12.90 22.16
C GLU A 300 -13.59 12.79 20.63
N GLU A 301 -14.84 12.77 20.16
CA GLU A 301 -15.18 12.70 18.75
C GLU A 301 -14.94 14.06 18.07
N LYS A 302 -15.29 15.16 18.75
CA LYS A 302 -14.96 16.53 18.32
C LYS A 302 -13.46 16.75 18.20
N LYS A 303 -12.69 16.34 19.22
CA LYS A 303 -11.21 16.37 19.20
C LYS A 303 -10.62 15.58 18.03
N TYR A 304 -11.26 14.48 17.63
CA TYR A 304 -10.80 13.75 16.45
C TYR A 304 -11.02 14.54 15.15
N ILE A 305 -12.19 15.17 15.00
CA ILE A 305 -12.48 16.04 13.84
C ILE A 305 -11.46 17.19 13.78
N GLU A 306 -11.21 17.84 14.92
CA GLU A 306 -10.20 18.91 15.08
C GLU A 306 -8.75 18.44 14.84
N SER A 307 -8.47 17.14 14.96
CA SER A 307 -7.11 16.60 14.75
C SER A 307 -6.68 16.54 13.29
N LEU A 308 -7.63 16.69 12.34
CA LEU A 308 -7.35 16.65 10.89
C LEU A 308 -6.67 15.36 10.41
N ALA A 309 -6.79 14.27 11.17
CA ALA A 309 -6.01 13.03 10.96
C ALA A 309 -6.41 12.23 9.70
N SER A 310 -7.48 12.60 9.00
CA SER A 310 -8.01 11.91 7.82
C SER A 310 -8.79 12.86 6.91
N ALA A 311 -8.99 12.47 5.65
CA ALA A 311 -9.77 13.29 4.70
C ALA A 311 -11.22 13.56 5.18
N PRO A 312 -11.97 12.58 5.74
CA PRO A 312 -13.26 12.86 6.36
C PRO A 312 -13.18 13.85 7.54
N ALA A 313 -12.14 13.77 8.38
CA ALA A 313 -11.95 14.71 9.49
C ALA A 313 -11.66 16.13 9.00
N VAL A 314 -10.76 16.30 8.04
CA VAL A 314 -10.48 17.60 7.41
C VAL A 314 -11.74 18.20 6.81
N ARG A 315 -12.48 17.40 6.04
CA ARG A 315 -13.71 17.83 5.38
C ARG A 315 -14.80 18.25 6.39
N ALA A 316 -14.98 17.46 7.45
CA ALA A 316 -15.90 17.78 8.52
C ALA A 316 -15.48 19.07 9.24
N TYR A 317 -14.19 19.23 9.53
CA TYR A 317 -13.69 20.40 10.25
C TYR A 317 -13.74 21.69 9.42
N ILE A 318 -13.52 21.63 8.10
CA ILE A 318 -13.76 22.77 7.19
C ILE A 318 -15.22 23.25 7.31
N LEU A 319 -16.17 22.31 7.29
CA LEU A 319 -17.59 22.64 7.41
C LEU A 319 -17.97 23.16 8.79
N VAL A 320 -17.44 22.55 9.85
CA VAL A 320 -17.69 22.98 11.23
C VAL A 320 -17.10 24.38 11.47
N SER A 321 -15.81 24.58 11.18
CA SER A 321 -15.14 25.86 11.38
C SER A 321 -15.77 26.98 10.55
N GLY A 322 -16.15 26.67 9.30
CA GLY A 322 -16.70 27.66 8.37
C GLY A 322 -18.19 27.91 8.50
N LEU A 323 -19.01 26.93 8.89
CA LEU A 323 -20.47 27.08 8.97
C LEU A 323 -21.00 27.21 10.39
N ILE A 324 -20.30 26.70 11.40
CA ILE A 324 -20.75 26.69 12.81
C ILE A 324 -19.95 27.70 13.64
N ASN A 325 -18.62 27.66 13.56
CA ASN A 325 -17.75 28.52 14.36
C ASN A 325 -17.52 29.90 13.75
N ASP A 326 -17.86 30.07 12.46
CA ASP A 326 -17.64 31.30 11.69
C ASP A 326 -16.18 31.80 11.76
N SER A 327 -15.22 30.88 11.64
CA SER A 327 -13.78 31.14 11.80
C SER A 327 -12.99 30.88 10.52
N ILE A 328 -12.71 31.96 9.78
CA ILE A 328 -11.90 31.90 8.54
C ILE A 328 -10.50 31.31 8.79
N ASN A 329 -9.87 31.63 9.93
CA ASN A 329 -8.52 31.18 10.24
C ASN A 329 -8.46 29.67 10.48
N GLU A 330 -9.44 29.12 11.20
CA GLU A 330 -9.56 27.67 11.41
C GLU A 330 -9.84 26.94 10.10
N THR A 331 -10.73 27.50 9.27
CA THR A 331 -11.03 26.92 7.95
C THR A 331 -9.80 26.91 7.05
N LYS A 332 -9.02 28.01 7.00
CA LYS A 332 -7.75 28.06 6.25
C LYS A 332 -6.74 27.03 6.75
N GLY A 333 -6.53 26.94 8.07
CA GLY A 333 -5.63 25.94 8.66
C GLY A 333 -6.04 24.49 8.36
N ALA A 334 -7.34 24.22 8.25
CA ALA A 334 -7.84 22.92 7.82
C ALA A 334 -7.56 22.65 6.33
N MET A 335 -7.70 23.67 5.49
CA MET A 335 -7.45 23.59 4.04
C MET A 335 -5.96 23.38 3.72
N ASP A 336 -5.04 23.91 4.52
CA ASP A 336 -3.59 23.63 4.42
C ASP A 336 -3.28 22.13 4.50
N GLN A 337 -4.11 21.36 5.24
CA GLN A 337 -3.93 19.91 5.44
C GLN A 337 -4.69 19.06 4.41
N ALA A 338 -5.54 19.67 3.57
CA ALA A 338 -6.44 18.95 2.66
C ALA A 338 -5.67 18.09 1.66
N ASP A 339 -4.63 18.63 1.01
CA ASP A 339 -3.84 17.91 0.01
C ASP A 339 -3.11 16.70 0.59
N ALA A 340 -2.55 16.84 1.79
CA ALA A 340 -1.89 15.74 2.49
C ALA A 340 -2.91 14.64 2.86
N ALA A 341 -4.08 15.02 3.37
CA ALA A 341 -5.14 14.09 3.73
C ALA A 341 -5.73 13.36 2.51
N ILE A 342 -5.93 14.08 1.40
CA ILE A 342 -6.37 13.53 0.11
C ILE A 342 -5.35 12.52 -0.41
N LYS A 343 -4.05 12.85 -0.41
CA LYS A 343 -2.98 11.93 -0.82
C LYS A 343 -2.96 10.68 0.05
N ALA A 344 -3.13 10.83 1.36
CA ALA A 344 -3.16 9.73 2.32
C ALA A 344 -4.41 8.82 2.22
N SER A 345 -5.49 9.27 1.57
CA SER A 345 -6.72 8.46 1.39
C SER A 345 -6.53 7.27 0.45
N GLY A 346 -5.53 7.32 -0.43
CA GLY A 346 -5.25 6.32 -1.46
C GLY A 346 -5.61 6.79 -2.87
N GLU A 347 -4.92 6.26 -3.88
CA GLU A 347 -5.14 6.62 -5.29
C GLU A 347 -6.57 6.36 -5.77
N ASP A 348 -7.21 5.33 -5.21
CA ASP A 348 -8.57 4.90 -5.52
C ASP A 348 -9.63 5.94 -5.12
N LYS A 349 -9.40 6.67 -4.03
CA LYS A 349 -10.37 7.63 -3.45
C LYS A 349 -10.07 9.08 -3.78
N ARG A 350 -8.83 9.37 -4.19
CA ARG A 350 -8.31 10.72 -4.42
C ARG A 350 -9.26 11.62 -5.21
N LYS A 351 -9.76 11.14 -6.36
CA LYS A 351 -10.68 11.92 -7.22
C LYS A 351 -12.03 12.23 -6.56
N VAL A 352 -12.53 11.30 -5.74
CA VAL A 352 -13.79 11.49 -5.02
C VAL A 352 -13.56 12.47 -3.86
N GLU A 353 -12.47 12.32 -3.12
CA GLU A 353 -12.11 13.24 -2.02
C GLU A 353 -11.85 14.66 -2.51
N GLU A 354 -11.12 14.85 -3.61
CA GLU A 354 -10.93 16.17 -4.21
C GLU A 354 -12.27 16.85 -4.52
N ARG A 355 -13.23 16.08 -5.06
CA ARG A 355 -14.58 16.59 -5.35
C ARG A 355 -15.34 16.95 -4.08
N LEU A 356 -15.32 16.08 -3.08
CA LEU A 356 -15.99 16.30 -1.79
C LEU A 356 -15.39 17.50 -1.03
N MET A 357 -14.07 17.66 -1.09
CA MET A 357 -13.37 18.80 -0.47
C MET A 357 -13.72 20.12 -1.15
N LYS A 358 -13.70 20.15 -2.49
CA LYS A 358 -14.16 21.32 -3.27
C LYS A 358 -15.61 21.66 -2.96
N PHE A 359 -16.47 20.66 -2.78
CA PHE A 359 -17.87 20.86 -2.39
C PHE A 359 -17.99 21.44 -0.98
N ALA A 360 -17.15 21.00 -0.03
CA ALA A 360 -17.09 21.56 1.32
C ALA A 360 -16.77 23.06 1.32
N VAL A 361 -15.68 23.43 0.62
CA VAL A 361 -15.24 24.83 0.51
C VAL A 361 -16.30 25.68 -0.17
N LYS A 362 -16.92 25.17 -1.25
CA LYS A 362 -18.00 25.87 -1.94
C LYS A 362 -19.17 26.18 -0.99
N LYS A 363 -19.57 25.22 -0.15
CA LYS A 363 -20.67 25.42 0.81
C LYS A 363 -20.36 26.48 1.86
N VAL A 364 -19.09 26.58 2.29
CA VAL A 364 -18.64 27.66 3.18
C VAL A 364 -18.70 29.02 2.47
N LEU A 365 -18.24 29.10 1.22
CA LEU A 365 -18.30 30.34 0.41
C LEU A 365 -19.73 30.78 0.08
N GLU A 366 -20.69 29.86 0.01
CA GLU A 366 -22.11 30.20 -0.14
C GLU A 366 -22.66 30.95 1.09
N LYS A 367 -22.15 30.65 2.29
CA LYS A 367 -22.49 31.37 3.54
C LYS A 367 -21.65 32.64 3.72
N HIS A 368 -20.39 32.61 3.30
CA HIS A 368 -19.42 33.70 3.46
C HIS A 368 -18.78 34.09 2.11
N PRO A 369 -19.48 34.85 1.25
CA PRO A 369 -18.97 35.22 -0.08
C PRO A 369 -17.76 36.15 -0.06
N ASP A 370 -17.52 36.82 1.08
CA ASP A 370 -16.42 37.74 1.34
C ASP A 370 -15.11 37.02 1.71
N TRP A 371 -15.17 35.72 1.99
CA TRP A 371 -13.98 34.94 2.32
C TRP A 371 -13.21 34.57 1.06
N ASP A 372 -11.90 34.82 1.06
CA ASP A 372 -11.01 34.47 -0.04
C ASP A 372 -10.20 33.20 0.27
N PHE A 373 -10.39 32.20 -0.58
CA PHE A 373 -9.68 30.92 -0.59
C PHE A 373 -8.94 30.66 -1.91
N SER A 374 -8.70 31.70 -2.72
CA SER A 374 -8.08 31.59 -4.05
C SER A 374 -6.68 30.95 -4.04
N GLU A 375 -5.92 31.15 -2.97
CA GLU A 375 -4.61 30.53 -2.72
C GLU A 375 -4.70 29.00 -2.59
N TYR A 376 -5.87 28.48 -2.24
CA TYR A 376 -6.13 27.07 -1.94
C TYR A 376 -6.76 26.31 -3.10
N ASN A 377 -6.52 26.78 -4.32
CA ASN A 377 -7.03 26.10 -5.50
C ASN A 377 -6.38 24.71 -5.60
N ILE A 378 -7.15 23.67 -5.24
CA ILE A 378 -6.79 22.23 -5.13
C ILE A 378 -6.37 21.62 -6.49
N ASN A 379 -5.87 22.42 -7.44
CA ASN A 379 -5.59 22.04 -8.82
C ASN A 379 -4.17 22.40 -9.31
N LYS A 380 -3.29 23.07 -8.54
CA LYS A 380 -2.05 23.60 -9.14
C LYS A 380 -0.81 22.69 -9.16
N ASP A 381 -0.74 21.59 -8.40
CA ASP A 381 0.51 20.82 -8.29
C ASP A 381 0.46 19.31 -8.63
N SER A 382 -0.61 18.81 -9.27
CA SER A 382 -0.67 17.37 -9.64
C SER A 382 -0.53 17.07 -11.14
N LEU A 383 -0.31 18.09 -12.00
CA LEU A 383 -0.20 17.89 -13.46
C LEU A 383 0.97 18.63 -14.15
N THR A 384 1.77 19.42 -13.43
CA THR A 384 2.83 20.29 -14.00
C THR A 384 4.24 19.94 -13.53
N ASN A 385 4.55 18.65 -13.39
CA ASN A 385 5.94 18.18 -13.26
C ASN A 385 6.18 16.92 -14.10
N ARG A 386 5.83 17.01 -15.39
CA ARG A 386 6.22 16.06 -16.45
C ARG A 386 6.23 16.75 -17.81
N GLN A 387 6.91 17.87 -17.92
CA GLN A 387 7.45 18.40 -19.17
C GLN A 387 8.67 19.23 -18.81
N GLU A 388 9.67 19.23 -19.70
CA GLU A 388 11.02 19.80 -19.53
C GLU A 388 11.96 18.90 -18.71
N THR A 389 12.59 17.92 -19.34
CA THR A 389 13.90 18.18 -19.97
C THR A 389 14.04 17.43 -21.29
N LYS A 390 13.85 18.17 -22.38
CA LYS A 390 14.54 17.93 -23.66
C LYS A 390 15.23 19.25 -23.98
N GLU A 391 16.46 19.39 -23.52
CA GLU A 391 17.40 20.32 -24.14
C GLU A 391 18.64 19.51 -24.51
N GLU A 392 18.74 19.21 -25.80
CA GLU A 392 20.03 18.96 -26.44
C GLU A 392 20.84 20.26 -26.37
N PRO A 393 22.11 20.25 -25.94
CA PRO A 393 22.96 21.41 -26.12
C PRO A 393 23.47 21.40 -27.56
N LYS A 394 23.07 22.41 -28.33
CA LYS A 394 23.78 22.84 -29.53
C LYS A 394 24.31 24.25 -29.31
N ASN A 395 25.42 24.49 -30.00
CA ASN A 395 26.11 25.76 -30.23
C ASN A 395 26.99 26.24 -29.08
N GLU A 396 28.16 26.82 -29.30
CA GLU A 396 28.91 27.18 -30.50
C GLU A 396 30.34 27.40 -30.01
N THR A 397 31.32 26.89 -30.74
CA THR A 397 32.73 27.23 -30.53
C THR A 397 32.97 28.55 -31.25
N GLU A 398 33.04 29.65 -30.51
CA GLU A 398 33.54 30.93 -31.02
C GLU A 398 35.07 30.86 -31.19
N GLU A 399 35.50 30.89 -32.44
CA GLU A 399 36.81 31.43 -32.82
C GLU A 399 36.83 32.93 -32.52
N SER A 400 37.71 33.38 -31.62
CA SER A 400 38.65 34.47 -31.92
C SER A 400 39.51 34.79 -30.69
N GLU A 401 40.78 34.41 -30.70
CA GLU A 401 41.83 35.23 -30.09
C GLU A 401 43.00 35.34 -31.07
N LYS A 402 43.54 36.56 -31.11
CA LYS A 402 44.29 37.17 -32.19
C LYS A 402 45.77 36.76 -32.17
N GLU A 403 46.36 36.81 -33.36
CA GLU A 403 47.78 37.06 -33.59
C GLU A 403 48.28 38.29 -32.82
N GLU A 404 49.45 38.17 -32.17
CA GLU A 404 50.65 39.02 -32.37
C GLU A 404 51.66 38.86 -31.21
N LYS A 405 52.70 38.04 -31.39
CA LYS A 405 54.13 38.42 -31.40
C LYS A 405 55.07 37.23 -31.33
#